data_AF-A0A545SCZ1-F1
#
_entry.id   AF-A0A545SCZ1-F1
#
_cell.length_a   1.000
_cell.length_b   1.000
_cell.length_c   1.000
_cell.angle_alpha   90.00
_cell.angle_beta   90.00
_cell.angle_gamma   90.00
#
_symmetry.space_group_name_H-M   'P 1'
#
loop_
_entity.id
_entity.type
_entity.pdbx_description
1 polymer ?
#
loop_
_entity_poly.entity_id
_entity_poly.type
_entity_poly.pdbx_seq_one_letter_code
_entity_poly.pdbx_strand_id
1 'polypeptide(L)'
;MQDLQHLRYQLMSQSNDTNRDEKEYKINLKSYQEQERYFQKILAQQSNPSFFSVYSQLYLDAINYKALNQAKFEQMKSMANTSDKKYVELIVYLQKLNANKSVDIASQEVIYSSLKPLLNAFDSKTQTSLLRYTALQMASLYPQNTPERALAKDYAQDYPNIISDIFKYADPYKLQNYFDSTNKTYLEQKILSTYLKNYNQNQLLGTLYMQNNDFNFAINELSRVKSSADFTSNYNPFNATISGNNRTGKSKHFTQLEFSKVMLELDTKIKNKTATPTDYYLYANGLYNKSWFGNFPMSSVSYRSVYFDAQKDKKVLDLSEAKKYYTMALNSSSDRELKATIEYQLLKIKYNEFASYSHTTSYDSGYSYSSSYWDDGFVQSLKSIAQKYPAFKADVNRYETQYKDTNYGKKAIKECATFRYF
;
A
#
# COMPACT_ATOMS: atom_id res chain seq x y z
N MET A 1 8.68 8.61 -25.89
CA MET A 1 8.74 9.73 -24.92
C MET A 1 7.36 10.06 -24.35
N GLN A 2 6.29 10.09 -25.14
CA GLN A 2 4.91 10.26 -24.67
C GLN A 2 4.47 9.17 -23.67
N ASP A 3 4.86 7.91 -23.86
CA ASP A 3 4.50 6.82 -22.92
C ASP A 3 5.16 6.99 -21.54
N LEU A 4 6.41 7.46 -21.50
CA LEU A 4 7.11 7.78 -20.25
C LEU A 4 6.46 8.98 -19.56
N GLN A 5 6.04 9.99 -20.32
CA GLN A 5 5.32 11.14 -19.78
C GLN A 5 3.96 10.74 -19.22
N HIS A 6 3.19 9.90 -19.95
CA HIS A 6 1.89 9.40 -19.50
C HIS A 6 2.03 8.51 -18.26
N LEU A 7 2.99 7.59 -18.24
CA LEU A 7 3.28 6.75 -17.08
C LEU A 7 3.67 7.61 -15.87
N ARG A 8 4.48 8.65 -16.04
CA ARG A 8 4.85 9.56 -14.95
C ARG A 8 3.68 10.38 -14.43
N TYR A 9 2.83 10.90 -15.32
CA TYR A 9 1.60 11.57 -14.90
C TYR A 9 0.68 10.62 -14.14
N GLN A 10 0.56 9.36 -14.56
CA GLN A 10 -0.17 8.33 -13.81
C GLN A 10 0.47 8.08 -12.43
N LEU A 11 1.79 8.00 -12.34
CA LEU A 11 2.49 7.77 -11.07
C LEU A 11 2.35 8.97 -10.11
N MET A 12 2.36 10.21 -10.63
CA MET A 12 2.13 11.44 -9.85
C MET A 12 0.66 11.68 -9.50
N SER A 13 -0.28 11.22 -10.32
CA SER A 13 -1.70 11.34 -10.00
C SER A 13 -2.15 10.27 -9.00
N GLN A 14 -1.53 9.08 -9.03
CA GLN A 14 -1.77 8.01 -8.07
C GLN A 14 -1.25 8.32 -6.66
N SER A 15 -0.27 9.23 -6.51
CA SER A 15 0.29 9.59 -5.20
C SER A 15 -0.60 10.50 -4.34
N ASN A 16 -1.67 11.05 -4.91
CA ASN A 16 -2.54 12.01 -4.22
C ASN A 16 -3.84 11.37 -3.66
N ASP A 17 -3.96 10.04 -3.71
CA ASP A 17 -5.23 9.33 -3.50
C ASP A 17 -5.49 8.93 -2.02
N THR A 18 -4.84 9.55 -1.04
CA THR A 18 -5.02 9.20 0.40
C THR A 18 -5.21 10.42 1.33
N ASN A 19 -6.35 11.11 1.17
CA ASN A 19 -7.11 11.88 2.18
C ASN A 19 -6.38 12.80 3.20
N ARG A 20 -6.55 14.12 3.04
CA ARG A 20 -7.27 15.03 3.98
C ARG A 20 -7.32 16.45 3.37
N ASP A 21 -8.52 17.05 3.35
CA ASP A 21 -8.84 18.41 2.91
C ASP A 21 -8.64 18.76 1.42
N GLU A 22 -9.51 18.19 0.58
CA GLU A 22 -9.66 18.48 -0.85
C GLU A 22 -10.20 19.90 -1.20
N LYS A 23 -9.83 20.93 -0.45
CA LYS A 23 -10.03 22.34 -0.86
C LYS A 23 -8.74 23.06 -1.23
N GLU A 24 -7.56 22.54 -0.90
CA GLU A 24 -6.30 23.23 -1.17
C GLU A 24 -5.36 22.40 -2.06
N TYR A 25 -5.56 22.45 -3.37
CA TYR A 25 -4.71 21.85 -4.41
C TYR A 25 -4.97 20.38 -4.77
N LYS A 26 -6.18 20.10 -5.30
CA LYS A 26 -6.26 19.16 -6.43
C LYS A 26 -5.50 19.79 -7.59
N ILE A 27 -4.28 19.34 -7.87
CA ILE A 27 -3.61 19.64 -9.15
C ILE A 27 -4.41 18.89 -10.22
N ASN A 28 -5.48 19.51 -10.71
CA ASN A 28 -6.21 19.05 -11.87
C ASN A 28 -5.21 19.09 -13.05
N LEU A 29 -5.10 18.01 -13.82
CA LEU A 29 -4.26 18.01 -15.03
C LEU A 29 -4.60 19.21 -15.93
N LYS A 30 -5.87 19.63 -15.95
CA LYS A 30 -6.33 20.86 -16.61
C LYS A 30 -5.70 22.11 -15.98
N SER A 31 -5.65 22.22 -14.65
CA SER A 31 -5.08 23.40 -13.98
C SER A 31 -3.56 23.52 -14.16
N TYR A 32 -2.81 22.41 -14.18
CA TYR A 32 -1.37 22.48 -14.50
C TYR A 32 -1.14 22.92 -15.95
N GLN A 33 -1.85 22.32 -16.92
CA GLN A 33 -1.73 22.71 -18.32
C GLN A 33 -2.18 24.17 -18.56
N GLU A 34 -3.20 24.64 -17.85
CA GLU A 34 -3.66 26.03 -17.90
C GLU A 34 -2.64 26.98 -17.29
N GLN A 35 -2.07 26.66 -16.12
CA GLN A 35 -1.00 27.44 -15.50
C GLN A 35 0.25 27.49 -16.38
N GLU A 36 0.64 26.36 -16.97
CA GLU A 36 1.76 26.28 -17.90
C GLU A 36 1.52 27.16 -19.14
N ARG A 37 0.35 27.04 -19.78
CA ARG A 37 -0.02 27.86 -20.95
C ARG A 37 -0.02 29.35 -20.61
N TYR A 38 -0.57 29.72 -19.46
CA TYR A 38 -0.60 31.10 -18.98
C TYR A 38 0.82 31.64 -18.78
N PHE A 39 1.68 30.85 -18.15
CA PHE A 39 3.07 31.24 -17.91
C PHE A 39 3.89 31.33 -19.20
N GLN A 40 3.71 30.38 -20.13
CA GLN A 40 4.33 30.44 -21.47
C GLN A 40 3.88 31.68 -22.25
N LYS A 41 2.61 32.08 -22.13
CA LYS A 41 2.10 33.31 -22.74
C LYS A 41 2.80 34.56 -22.18
N ILE A 42 2.99 34.64 -20.86
CA ILE A 42 3.73 35.74 -20.23
C ILE A 42 5.17 35.77 -20.72
N LEU A 43 5.86 34.62 -20.76
CA LEU A 43 7.24 34.55 -21.23
C LEU A 43 7.39 34.96 -22.70
N ALA A 44 6.44 34.59 -23.55
CA ALA A 44 6.46 34.92 -24.98
C ALA A 44 6.24 36.42 -25.27
N GLN A 45 5.65 37.17 -24.33
CA GLN A 45 5.39 38.60 -24.47
C GLN A 45 6.59 39.49 -24.11
N GLN A 46 7.68 38.91 -23.60
CA GLN A 46 8.85 39.69 -23.20
C GLN A 46 9.75 39.99 -24.40
N SER A 47 9.85 41.27 -24.77
CA SER A 47 10.72 41.76 -25.85
C SER A 47 12.21 41.65 -25.52
N ASN A 48 12.58 41.79 -24.25
CA ASN A 48 13.95 41.64 -23.74
C ASN A 48 13.92 40.66 -22.54
N PRO A 49 13.99 39.35 -22.78
CA PRO A 49 13.87 38.37 -21.71
C PRO A 49 15.08 38.47 -20.76
N SER A 50 14.81 38.44 -19.45
CA SER A 50 15.85 38.35 -18.42
C SER A 50 16.46 36.94 -18.36
N PHE A 51 17.57 36.77 -17.63
CA PHE A 51 18.16 35.44 -17.39
C PHE A 51 17.11 34.45 -16.88
N PHE A 52 16.34 34.84 -15.84
CA PHE A 52 15.31 33.97 -15.26
C PHE A 52 14.15 33.71 -16.20
N SER A 53 13.83 34.65 -17.11
CA SER A 53 12.81 34.41 -18.13
C SER A 53 13.21 33.30 -19.10
N VAL A 54 14.46 33.34 -19.60
CA VAL A 54 14.99 32.31 -20.49
C VAL A 54 15.16 30.98 -19.76
N TYR A 55 15.69 31.01 -18.53
CA TYR A 55 15.80 29.84 -17.66
C TYR A 55 14.44 29.19 -17.40
N SER A 56 13.41 29.95 -17.02
CA SER A 56 12.09 29.39 -16.72
C SER A 56 11.47 28.73 -17.95
N GLN A 57 11.67 29.30 -19.15
CA GLN A 57 11.24 28.65 -20.39
C GLN A 57 11.94 27.31 -20.61
N LEU A 58 13.28 27.29 -20.49
CA LEU A 58 14.07 26.07 -20.67
C LEU A 58 13.77 25.02 -19.60
N TYR A 59 13.50 25.45 -18.36
CA TYR A 59 13.11 24.58 -17.26
C TYR A 59 11.76 23.93 -17.54
N LEU A 60 10.75 24.71 -17.97
CA LEU A 60 9.45 24.19 -18.38
C LEU A 60 9.56 23.22 -19.55
N ASP A 61 10.37 23.56 -20.55
CA ASP A 61 10.63 22.68 -21.69
C ASP A 61 11.30 21.36 -21.23
N ALA A 62 12.25 21.43 -20.28
CA ALA A 62 12.91 20.26 -19.71
C ALA A 62 11.92 19.38 -18.91
N ILE A 63 11.15 19.91 -17.98
CA ILE A 63 10.19 19.09 -17.20
C ILE A 63 9.07 18.51 -18.07
N ASN A 64 8.83 19.10 -19.24
CA ASN A 64 7.92 18.60 -20.28
C ASN A 64 8.59 17.75 -21.37
N TYR A 65 9.85 17.34 -21.17
CA TYR A 65 10.60 16.45 -22.07
C TYR A 65 10.77 16.96 -23.50
N LYS A 66 10.73 18.28 -23.70
CA LYS A 66 11.10 18.87 -24.98
C LYS A 66 12.61 18.81 -25.13
N ALA A 67 13.06 18.65 -26.38
CA ALA A 67 14.47 18.76 -26.71
C ALA A 67 14.99 20.15 -26.32
N LEU A 68 16.24 20.20 -25.86
CA LEU A 68 16.89 21.45 -25.47
C LEU A 68 16.94 22.42 -26.67
N ASN A 69 16.33 23.61 -26.51
CA ASN A 69 16.50 24.68 -27.48
C ASN A 69 17.90 25.27 -27.33
N GLN A 70 18.83 24.88 -28.22
CA GLN A 70 20.24 25.26 -28.12
C GLN A 70 20.45 26.77 -28.20
N ALA A 71 19.72 27.49 -29.07
CA ALA A 71 19.85 28.94 -29.18
C ALA A 71 19.47 29.65 -27.87
N LYS A 72 18.35 29.27 -27.25
CA LYS A 72 17.96 29.79 -25.93
C LYS A 72 18.92 29.37 -24.82
N PHE A 73 19.48 28.16 -24.90
CA PHE A 73 20.46 27.69 -23.93
C PHE A 73 21.77 28.48 -23.99
N GLU A 74 22.29 28.75 -25.20
CA GLU A 74 23.46 29.63 -25.39
C GLU A 74 23.19 31.06 -24.92
N GLN A 75 21.98 31.59 -25.21
CA GLN A 75 21.55 32.88 -24.69
C GLN A 75 21.53 32.90 -23.16
N MET A 76 20.94 31.89 -22.52
CA MET A 76 20.93 31.80 -21.05
C MET A 76 22.36 31.75 -20.48
N LYS A 77 23.26 31.00 -21.11
CA LYS A 77 24.68 30.90 -20.69
C LYS A 77 25.41 32.23 -20.79
N SER A 78 25.21 33.00 -21.87
CA SER A 78 25.88 34.29 -22.04
C SER A 78 25.39 35.35 -21.04
N MET A 79 24.16 35.20 -20.54
CA MET A 79 23.57 36.08 -19.53
C MET A 79 23.94 35.71 -18.08
N ALA A 80 24.42 34.49 -17.85
CA ALA A 80 24.63 33.96 -16.50
C ALA A 80 25.81 34.61 -15.79
N ASN A 81 25.57 35.18 -14.61
CA ASN A 81 26.65 35.57 -13.70
C ASN A 81 27.12 34.37 -12.84
N THR A 82 28.05 34.60 -11.91
CA THR A 82 28.58 33.54 -11.02
C THR A 82 27.50 32.85 -10.19
N SER A 83 26.54 33.60 -9.62
CA SER A 83 25.44 33.01 -8.84
C SER A 83 24.42 32.25 -9.69
N ASP A 84 24.37 32.53 -10.99
CA ASP A 84 23.41 31.93 -11.93
C ASP A 84 23.88 30.58 -12.50
N LYS A 85 25.18 30.27 -12.42
CA LYS A 85 25.78 29.04 -12.99
C LYS A 85 25.07 27.76 -12.56
N LYS A 86 24.62 27.68 -11.31
CA LYS A 86 23.87 26.52 -10.78
C LYS A 86 22.56 26.25 -11.53
N TYR A 87 21.90 27.27 -12.06
CA TYR A 87 20.68 27.12 -12.86
C TYR A 87 20.97 26.65 -14.28
N VAL A 88 22.11 27.08 -14.85
CA VAL A 88 22.60 26.55 -16.13
C VAL A 88 22.89 25.06 -16.01
N GLU A 89 23.63 24.66 -14.96
CA GLU A 89 23.96 23.27 -14.67
C GLU A 89 22.70 22.43 -14.40
N LEU A 90 21.69 23.01 -13.75
CA LEU A 90 20.41 22.34 -13.53
C LEU A 90 19.70 22.00 -14.85
N ILE A 91 19.68 22.91 -15.84
CA ILE A 91 19.10 22.59 -17.16
C ILE A 91 19.86 21.44 -17.83
N VAL A 92 21.19 21.46 -17.79
CA VAL A 92 22.03 20.36 -18.32
C VAL A 92 21.69 19.04 -17.63
N TYR A 93 21.57 19.05 -16.32
CA TYR A 93 21.22 17.88 -15.53
C TYR A 93 19.85 17.31 -15.90
N LEU A 94 18.82 18.16 -15.98
CA LEU A 94 17.47 17.73 -16.34
C LEU A 94 17.44 17.10 -17.75
N GLN A 95 18.19 17.67 -18.71
CA GLN A 95 18.30 17.11 -20.05
C GLN A 95 18.97 15.73 -20.04
N LYS A 96 20.06 15.55 -19.27
CA LYS A 96 20.70 14.24 -19.10
C LYS A 96 19.74 13.23 -18.46
N LEU A 97 19.04 13.63 -17.40
CA LEU A 97 18.07 12.78 -16.70
C LEU A 97 16.92 12.35 -17.62
N ASN A 98 16.41 13.25 -18.45
CA ASN A 98 15.37 12.97 -19.43
C ASN A 98 15.84 12.06 -20.56
N ALA A 99 17.08 12.23 -21.00
CA ALA A 99 17.70 11.40 -22.02
C ALA A 99 18.00 9.99 -21.51
N ASN A 100 18.18 9.80 -20.20
CA ASN A 100 18.43 8.48 -19.62
C ASN A 100 17.28 7.50 -19.91
N LYS A 101 17.66 6.27 -20.28
CA LYS A 101 16.74 5.16 -20.57
C LYS A 101 17.12 3.88 -19.81
N SER A 102 18.20 3.90 -19.04
CA SER A 102 18.72 2.74 -18.35
C SER A 102 18.72 2.92 -16.83
N VAL A 103 18.66 1.79 -16.13
CA VAL A 103 18.81 1.70 -14.67
C VAL A 103 20.09 0.96 -14.28
N ASP A 104 20.97 0.63 -15.23
CA ASP A 104 22.28 0.08 -14.88
C ASP A 104 23.11 1.09 -14.08
N ILE A 105 24.03 0.56 -13.27
CA ILE A 105 24.81 1.34 -12.33
C ILE A 105 25.66 2.40 -13.04
N ALA A 106 26.27 2.08 -14.19
CA ALA A 106 27.11 3.04 -14.90
C ALA A 106 26.28 4.23 -15.41
N SER A 107 25.11 3.97 -16.00
CA SER A 107 24.18 5.02 -16.41
C SER A 107 23.70 5.88 -15.24
N GLN A 108 23.42 5.25 -14.10
CA GLN A 108 23.00 5.94 -12.89
C GLN A 108 24.11 6.82 -12.29
N GLU A 109 25.35 6.35 -12.26
CA GLU A 109 26.50 7.13 -11.77
C GLU A 109 26.77 8.38 -12.63
N VAL A 110 26.51 8.33 -13.94
CA VAL A 110 26.58 9.53 -14.81
C VAL A 110 25.54 10.59 -14.42
N ILE A 111 24.32 10.14 -14.07
CA ILE A 111 23.27 11.05 -13.57
C ILE A 111 23.67 11.62 -12.20
N TYR A 112 24.17 10.79 -11.29
CA TYR A 112 24.49 11.23 -9.93
C TYR A 112 25.71 12.11 -9.82
N SER A 113 26.75 11.85 -10.60
CA SER A 113 27.92 12.73 -10.72
C SER A 113 27.52 14.14 -11.17
N SER A 114 26.47 14.27 -11.99
CA SER A 114 25.90 15.57 -12.37
C SER A 114 24.98 16.17 -11.30
N LEU A 115 24.27 15.34 -10.51
CA LEU A 115 23.36 15.79 -9.46
C LEU A 115 24.10 16.30 -8.20
N LYS A 116 25.18 15.64 -7.79
CA LYS A 116 25.86 15.91 -6.51
C LYS A 116 26.33 17.37 -6.35
N PRO A 117 26.98 18.01 -7.34
CA PRO A 117 27.34 19.43 -7.25
C PRO A 117 26.12 20.35 -7.13
N LEU A 118 25.04 20.04 -7.85
CA LEU A 118 23.78 20.80 -7.79
C LEU A 118 23.16 20.76 -6.41
N LEU A 119 23.15 19.58 -5.75
CA LEU A 119 22.63 19.48 -4.40
C LEU A 119 23.37 20.43 -3.43
N ASN A 120 24.70 20.54 -3.55
CA ASN A 120 25.47 21.44 -2.70
C ASN A 120 25.26 22.93 -3.03
N ALA A 121 24.79 23.26 -4.23
CA ALA A 121 24.59 24.64 -4.70
C ALA A 121 23.21 25.23 -4.33
N PHE A 122 22.29 24.40 -3.85
CA PHE A 122 20.91 24.78 -3.54
C PHE A 122 20.57 24.57 -2.06
N ASP A 123 19.52 25.25 -1.59
CA ASP A 123 18.97 25.05 -0.24
C ASP A 123 18.37 23.64 -0.05
N SER A 124 18.10 23.27 1.21
CA SER A 124 17.61 21.94 1.57
C SER A 124 16.26 21.57 0.95
N LYS A 125 15.38 22.55 0.73
CA LYS A 125 14.06 22.33 0.10
C LYS A 125 14.25 21.95 -1.36
N THR A 126 15.06 22.71 -2.07
CA THR A 126 15.39 22.47 -3.48
C THR A 126 16.17 21.17 -3.67
N GLN A 127 17.13 20.87 -2.78
CA GLN A 127 17.83 19.57 -2.75
C GLN A 127 16.85 18.41 -2.68
N THR A 128 15.86 18.51 -1.78
CA THR A 128 14.82 17.49 -1.60
C THR A 128 13.98 17.34 -2.86
N SER A 129 13.52 18.45 -3.46
CA SER A 129 12.76 18.43 -4.71
C SER A 129 13.55 17.79 -5.86
N LEU A 130 14.85 18.09 -5.99
CA LEU A 130 15.70 17.47 -7.02
C LEU A 130 15.86 15.97 -6.80
N LEU A 131 16.16 15.52 -5.58
CA LEU A 131 16.28 14.10 -5.25
C LEU A 131 14.98 13.33 -5.54
N ARG A 132 13.83 13.92 -5.19
CA ARG A 132 12.51 13.31 -5.44
C ARG A 132 12.17 13.24 -6.92
N TYR A 133 12.41 14.33 -7.64
CA TYR A 133 12.21 14.33 -9.09
C TYR A 133 13.10 13.26 -9.73
N THR A 134 14.37 13.17 -9.33
CA THR A 134 15.29 12.11 -9.79
C THR A 134 14.74 10.72 -9.50
N ALA A 135 14.31 10.45 -8.26
CA ALA A 135 13.74 9.17 -7.88
C ALA A 135 12.51 8.82 -8.72
N LEU A 136 11.61 9.77 -8.96
CA LEU A 136 10.45 9.57 -9.81
C LEU A 136 10.84 9.25 -11.26
N GLN A 137 11.82 9.95 -11.81
CA GLN A 137 12.34 9.70 -13.15
C GLN A 137 12.91 8.27 -13.26
N MET A 138 13.70 7.86 -12.27
CA MET A 138 14.30 6.52 -12.23
C MET A 138 13.24 5.42 -11.99
N ALA A 139 12.25 5.67 -11.14
CA ALA A 139 11.12 4.75 -10.88
C ALA A 139 10.39 4.34 -12.16
N SER A 140 10.26 5.25 -13.13
CA SER A 140 9.61 4.96 -14.41
C SER A 140 10.39 4.02 -15.32
N LEU A 141 11.69 3.85 -15.07
CA LEU A 141 12.58 2.99 -15.86
C LEU A 141 12.73 1.59 -15.24
N TYR A 142 12.56 1.46 -13.92
CA TYR A 142 12.59 0.16 -13.25
C TYR A 142 11.40 -0.72 -13.68
N PRO A 143 11.59 -2.05 -13.82
CA PRO A 143 10.49 -2.97 -14.10
C PRO A 143 9.38 -2.89 -13.05
N GLN A 144 8.15 -3.21 -13.46
CA GLN A 144 7.02 -3.29 -12.54
C GLN A 144 7.30 -4.34 -11.44
N ASN A 145 6.77 -4.12 -10.24
CA ASN A 145 6.89 -5.05 -9.10
C ASN A 145 8.35 -5.32 -8.66
N THR A 146 9.21 -4.31 -8.77
CA THR A 146 10.58 -4.33 -8.24
C THR A 146 10.69 -3.48 -6.98
N PRO A 147 11.50 -3.88 -5.98
CA PRO A 147 11.78 -3.07 -4.79
C PRO A 147 12.27 -1.66 -5.11
N GLU A 148 13.16 -1.53 -6.10
CA GLU A 148 13.76 -0.28 -6.55
C GLU A 148 12.68 0.70 -7.01
N ARG A 149 11.76 0.21 -7.85
CA ARG A 149 10.62 1.01 -8.32
C ARG A 149 9.73 1.43 -7.16
N ALA A 150 9.36 0.51 -6.28
CA ALA A 150 8.45 0.78 -5.16
C ALA A 150 9.04 1.84 -4.21
N LEU A 151 10.30 1.65 -3.81
CA LEU A 151 11.02 2.58 -2.94
C LEU A 151 11.24 3.95 -3.58
N ALA A 152 11.61 4.00 -4.85
CA ALA A 152 11.81 5.27 -5.55
C ALA A 152 10.48 6.02 -5.75
N LYS A 153 9.38 5.31 -5.97
CA LYS A 153 8.03 5.89 -5.97
C LYS A 153 7.67 6.45 -4.62
N ASP A 154 7.69 5.65 -3.56
CA ASP A 154 7.33 6.10 -2.21
C ASP A 154 8.20 7.32 -1.82
N TYR A 155 9.49 7.33 -2.17
CA TYR A 155 10.41 8.42 -1.81
C TYR A 155 10.05 9.74 -2.50
N ALA A 156 9.55 9.68 -3.74
CA ALA A 156 9.18 10.84 -4.51
C ALA A 156 7.92 11.56 -3.98
N GLN A 157 7.05 10.88 -3.22
CA GLN A 157 5.71 11.35 -2.88
C GLN A 157 5.62 12.29 -1.66
N ASP A 158 6.74 12.72 -1.07
CA ASP A 158 6.74 13.56 0.15
C ASP A 158 6.22 12.88 1.43
N TYR A 159 6.13 11.54 1.42
CA TYR A 159 5.74 10.76 2.59
C TYR A 159 6.87 9.85 3.05
N PRO A 160 7.92 10.36 3.73
CA PRO A 160 9.03 9.55 4.23
C PRO A 160 8.61 8.50 5.29
N ASN A 161 7.32 8.51 5.67
CA ASN A 161 6.73 7.68 6.72
C ASN A 161 5.58 6.81 6.19
N ILE A 162 5.45 6.63 4.86
CA ILE A 162 4.50 5.69 4.29
C ILE A 162 5.28 4.77 3.34
N ILE A 163 5.43 3.52 3.75
CA ILE A 163 5.85 2.42 2.89
C ILE A 163 4.55 1.75 2.43
N SER A 164 3.95 2.27 1.37
CA SER A 164 2.72 1.70 0.80
C SER A 164 3.01 0.85 -0.43
N ASP A 165 3.87 1.32 -1.34
CA ASP A 165 4.11 0.63 -2.60
C ASP A 165 4.93 -0.65 -2.39
N ILE A 166 5.81 -0.72 -1.38
CA ILE A 166 6.53 -1.97 -1.06
C ILE A 166 5.53 -3.08 -0.69
N PHE A 167 4.58 -2.81 0.21
CA PHE A 167 3.59 -3.82 0.64
C PHE A 167 2.60 -4.21 -0.46
N LYS A 168 2.47 -3.38 -1.49
CA LYS A 168 1.60 -3.63 -2.63
C LYS A 168 2.29 -4.41 -3.75
N TYR A 169 3.56 -4.10 -4.02
CA TYR A 169 4.23 -4.50 -5.25
C TYR A 169 5.52 -5.29 -5.06
N ALA A 170 6.17 -5.21 -3.89
CA ALA A 170 7.44 -5.88 -3.70
C ALA A 170 7.24 -7.37 -3.44
N ASP A 171 8.09 -8.18 -4.07
CA ASP A 171 8.30 -9.56 -3.68
C ASP A 171 9.32 -9.60 -2.52
N PRO A 172 9.06 -10.34 -1.43
CA PRO A 172 9.93 -10.33 -0.25
C PRO A 172 11.33 -10.87 -0.55
N TYR A 173 11.47 -11.86 -1.44
CA TYR A 173 12.78 -12.40 -1.82
C TYR A 173 13.58 -11.39 -2.65
N LYS A 174 12.91 -10.68 -3.57
CA LYS A 174 13.55 -9.57 -4.30
C LYS A 174 13.96 -8.44 -3.36
N LEU A 175 13.11 -8.10 -2.37
CA LEU A 175 13.43 -7.06 -1.40
C LEU A 175 14.61 -7.48 -0.50
N GLN A 176 14.67 -8.76 -0.09
CA GLN A 176 15.80 -9.29 0.66
C GLN A 176 17.09 -9.17 -0.16
N ASN A 177 17.09 -9.65 -1.40
CA ASN A 177 18.24 -9.51 -2.31
C ASN A 177 18.63 -8.04 -2.50
N TYR A 178 17.65 -7.16 -2.63
CA TYR A 178 17.89 -5.72 -2.73
C TYR A 178 18.56 -5.17 -1.47
N PHE A 179 18.13 -5.56 -0.27
CA PHE A 179 18.78 -5.15 0.97
C PHE A 179 20.21 -5.71 1.12
N ASP A 180 20.41 -6.97 0.77
CA ASP A 180 21.69 -7.67 0.92
C ASP A 180 22.74 -7.25 -0.13
N SER A 181 22.32 -6.71 -1.27
CA SER A 181 23.23 -6.26 -2.34
C SER A 181 24.22 -5.21 -1.85
N THR A 182 25.52 -5.41 -2.02
CA THR A 182 26.52 -4.36 -1.74
C THR A 182 26.62 -3.32 -2.87
N ASN A 183 26.12 -3.67 -4.05
CA ASN A 183 26.24 -2.86 -5.25
C ASN A 183 25.01 -1.95 -5.42
N LYS A 184 24.91 -0.95 -4.53
CA LYS A 184 23.85 0.06 -4.56
C LYS A 184 24.39 1.39 -5.07
N THR A 185 23.66 2.00 -5.99
CA THR A 185 23.92 3.35 -6.47
C THR A 185 23.71 4.39 -5.36
N TYR A 186 24.24 5.60 -5.56
CA TYR A 186 24.07 6.70 -4.61
C TYR A 186 22.61 6.98 -4.24
N LEU A 187 21.69 7.00 -5.21
CA LEU A 187 20.27 7.28 -4.93
C LEU A 187 19.62 6.15 -4.15
N GLU A 188 19.91 4.90 -4.47
CA GLU A 188 19.40 3.75 -3.73
C GLU A 188 19.85 3.80 -2.27
N GLN A 189 21.13 4.09 -2.03
CA GLN A 189 21.64 4.30 -0.68
C GLN A 189 20.91 5.46 0.03
N LYS A 190 20.68 6.58 -0.67
CA LYS A 190 19.99 7.74 -0.11
C LYS A 190 18.53 7.41 0.25
N ILE A 191 17.80 6.76 -0.64
CA ILE A 191 16.41 6.33 -0.45
C ILE A 191 16.34 5.36 0.73
N LEU A 192 17.16 4.31 0.72
CA LEU A 192 17.21 3.32 1.80
C LEU A 192 17.55 3.94 3.15
N SER A 193 18.57 4.80 3.21
CA SER A 193 18.95 5.50 4.44
C SER A 193 17.83 6.38 4.98
N THR A 194 16.90 6.84 4.13
CA THR A 194 15.73 7.60 4.56
C THR A 194 14.69 6.68 5.19
N TYR A 195 14.38 5.54 4.57
CA TYR A 195 13.43 4.57 5.12
C TYR A 195 13.93 3.87 6.37
N LEU A 196 15.19 3.42 6.39
CA LEU A 196 15.73 2.66 7.51
C LEU A 196 15.96 3.49 8.78
N LYS A 197 15.77 4.82 8.72
CA LYS A 197 15.65 5.66 9.92
C LYS A 197 14.34 5.43 10.67
N ASN A 198 13.26 5.14 9.94
CA ASN A 198 11.90 5.05 10.46
C ASN A 198 11.41 3.60 10.55
N TYR A 199 12.05 2.68 9.82
CA TYR A 199 11.60 1.29 9.71
C TYR A 199 12.74 0.30 9.94
N ASN A 200 12.42 -0.80 10.63
CA ASN A 200 13.35 -1.92 10.77
C ASN A 200 13.27 -2.83 9.53
N GLN A 201 14.42 -3.07 8.89
CA GLN A 201 14.51 -3.91 7.68
C GLN A 201 13.90 -5.31 7.88
N ASN A 202 14.25 -5.98 8.98
CA ASN A 202 13.75 -7.33 9.28
C ASN A 202 12.23 -7.31 9.56
N GLN A 203 11.72 -6.24 10.17
CA GLN A 203 10.27 -6.06 10.38
C GLN A 203 9.53 -5.93 9.04
N LEU A 204 10.09 -5.21 8.07
CA LEU A 204 9.52 -5.07 6.72
C LEU A 204 9.50 -6.41 5.98
N LEU A 205 10.64 -7.10 5.91
CA LEU A 205 10.73 -8.42 5.27
C LEU A 205 9.80 -9.43 5.95
N GLY A 206 9.84 -9.50 7.28
CA GLY A 206 8.98 -10.38 8.07
C GLY A 206 7.50 -10.17 7.77
N THR A 207 7.04 -8.91 7.71
CA THR A 207 5.65 -8.59 7.39
C THR A 207 5.26 -8.96 5.95
N LEU A 208 6.17 -8.81 4.97
CA LEU A 208 5.91 -9.25 3.59
C LEU A 208 5.86 -10.78 3.46
N TYR A 209 6.76 -11.50 4.14
CA TYR A 209 6.68 -12.97 4.20
C TYR A 209 5.36 -13.42 4.86
N MET A 210 4.90 -12.72 5.90
CA MET A 210 3.58 -12.94 6.50
C MET A 210 2.42 -12.70 5.52
N GLN A 211 2.52 -11.67 4.67
CA GLN A 211 1.54 -11.41 3.61
C GLN A 211 1.44 -12.61 2.65
N ASN A 212 2.57 -13.20 2.29
CA ASN A 212 2.67 -14.36 1.38
C ASN A 212 2.44 -15.73 2.05
N ASN A 213 2.17 -15.78 3.37
CA ASN A 213 2.09 -17.03 4.16
C ASN A 213 3.41 -17.82 4.26
N ASP A 214 4.56 -17.17 4.01
CA ASP A 214 5.89 -17.77 4.12
C ASP A 214 6.39 -17.72 5.58
N PHE A 215 5.69 -18.41 6.48
CA PHE A 215 5.88 -18.29 7.94
C PHE A 215 7.30 -18.64 8.41
N ASN A 216 7.97 -19.58 7.76
CA ASN A 216 9.35 -19.95 8.10
C ASN A 216 10.33 -18.78 7.88
N PHE A 217 10.26 -18.11 6.73
CA PHE A 217 11.07 -16.92 6.45
C PHE A 217 10.65 -15.74 7.34
N ALA A 218 9.35 -15.56 7.57
CA ALA A 218 8.85 -14.55 8.49
C ALA A 218 9.46 -14.70 9.89
N ILE A 219 9.50 -15.91 10.45
CA ILE A 219 10.11 -16.18 11.76
C ILE A 219 11.59 -15.80 11.78
N ASN A 220 12.34 -16.17 10.73
CA ASN A 220 13.76 -15.86 10.64
C ASN A 220 14.02 -14.36 10.72
N GLU A 221 13.26 -13.55 9.97
CA GLU A 221 13.39 -12.09 10.01
C GLU A 221 12.89 -11.50 11.34
N LEU A 222 11.68 -11.88 11.77
CA LEU A 222 11.06 -11.30 12.95
C LEU A 222 11.82 -11.64 14.25
N SER A 223 12.55 -12.76 14.29
CA SER A 223 13.43 -13.10 15.41
C SER A 223 14.58 -12.11 15.63
N ARG A 224 14.94 -11.32 14.60
CA ARG A 224 15.99 -10.30 14.64
C ARG A 224 15.48 -8.92 15.07
N VAL A 225 14.19 -8.77 15.31
CA VAL A 225 13.57 -7.50 15.74
C VAL A 225 13.66 -7.37 17.26
N LYS A 226 14.42 -6.38 17.75
CA LYS A 226 14.72 -6.21 19.18
C LYS A 226 13.52 -5.76 20.04
N SER A 227 12.56 -5.04 19.46
CA SER A 227 11.24 -4.76 20.05
C SER A 227 10.33 -4.14 18.98
N SER A 228 9.09 -4.58 18.85
CA SER A 228 8.09 -3.89 18.02
C SER A 228 6.73 -3.82 18.73
N ALA A 229 6.56 -2.83 19.59
CA ALA A 229 5.28 -2.57 20.26
C ALA A 229 4.15 -2.31 19.24
N ASP A 230 4.50 -1.70 18.10
CA ASP A 230 3.57 -1.28 17.04
C ASP A 230 2.95 -2.44 16.24
N PHE A 231 3.49 -3.65 16.38
CA PHE A 231 3.06 -4.84 15.62
C PHE A 231 2.58 -5.97 16.56
N THR A 232 1.84 -5.58 17.59
CA THR A 232 1.22 -6.52 18.52
C THR A 232 -0.30 -6.47 18.40
N SER A 233 -0.94 -7.63 18.57
CA SER A 233 -2.38 -7.72 18.79
C SER A 233 -2.63 -7.75 20.30
N ASN A 234 -3.56 -6.95 20.80
CA ASN A 234 -4.01 -7.04 22.20
C ASN A 234 -4.88 -8.27 22.49
N TYR A 235 -5.11 -9.10 21.48
CA TYR A 235 -6.04 -10.22 21.49
C TYR A 235 -5.38 -11.47 20.90
N ASN A 236 -5.90 -12.64 21.27
CA ASN A 236 -5.52 -13.89 20.63
C ASN A 236 -6.11 -13.95 19.20
N PRO A 237 -5.27 -13.92 18.14
CA PRO A 237 -5.75 -13.93 16.76
C PRO A 237 -6.21 -15.31 16.28
N PHE A 238 -6.07 -16.35 17.09
CA PHE A 238 -6.54 -17.71 16.77
C PHE A 238 -7.91 -18.02 17.37
N ASN A 239 -8.38 -17.22 18.33
CA ASN A 239 -9.67 -17.38 19.01
C ASN A 239 -10.50 -16.11 18.77
N ALA A 240 -11.22 -16.06 17.65
CA ALA A 240 -12.07 -14.91 17.33
C ALA A 240 -13.37 -14.91 18.16
N THR A 241 -13.72 -13.77 18.76
CA THR A 241 -15.06 -13.57 19.36
C THR A 241 -16.07 -13.14 18.29
N ILE A 242 -17.35 -13.41 18.55
CA ILE A 242 -18.47 -13.11 17.64
C ILE A 242 -18.63 -11.61 17.40
N SER A 243 -18.45 -10.78 18.42
CA SER A 243 -18.70 -9.33 18.35
C SER A 243 -17.62 -8.54 17.62
N GLY A 244 -16.59 -9.19 17.06
CA GLY A 244 -15.49 -8.57 16.30
C GLY A 244 -14.54 -7.73 17.16
N ASN A 245 -15.06 -7.07 18.18
CA ASN A 245 -14.34 -6.42 19.23
C ASN A 245 -13.99 -7.48 20.29
N ASN A 246 -12.82 -8.10 20.16
CA ASN A 246 -12.20 -8.91 21.23
C ASN A 246 -11.91 -8.09 22.53
N ARG A 247 -12.52 -6.91 22.70
CA ARG A 247 -12.38 -5.94 23.81
C ARG A 247 -12.82 -6.49 25.17
N THR A 248 -13.40 -7.69 25.23
CA THR A 248 -13.79 -8.36 26.46
C THR A 248 -12.92 -9.60 26.68
N GLY A 249 -12.12 -9.59 27.75
CA GLY A 249 -11.21 -10.69 28.13
C GLY A 249 -9.84 -10.21 28.59
N LYS A 250 -9.00 -11.14 29.07
CA LYS A 250 -7.60 -10.82 29.41
C LYS A 250 -6.84 -10.46 28.13
N SER A 251 -6.22 -9.28 28.10
CA SER A 251 -5.32 -8.88 27.02
C SER A 251 -4.13 -9.84 26.98
N LYS A 252 -4.07 -10.69 25.95
CA LYS A 252 -2.86 -11.43 25.63
C LYS A 252 -2.25 -10.74 24.43
N HIS A 253 -1.10 -10.10 24.65
CA HIS A 253 -0.33 -9.52 23.57
C HIS A 253 0.22 -10.65 22.71
N PHE A 254 -0.09 -10.64 21.41
CA PHE A 254 0.49 -11.52 20.40
C PHE A 254 1.37 -10.68 19.50
N THR A 255 2.67 -10.94 19.52
CA THR A 255 3.61 -10.39 18.55
C THR A 255 3.42 -11.07 17.18
N GLN A 256 3.89 -10.42 16.13
CA GLN A 256 3.98 -11.07 14.82
C GLN A 256 4.79 -12.37 14.89
N LEU A 257 5.94 -12.38 15.59
CA LEU A 257 6.78 -13.57 15.71
C LEU A 257 6.04 -14.76 16.34
N GLU A 258 5.30 -14.52 17.44
CA GLU A 258 4.50 -15.56 18.08
C GLU A 258 3.38 -16.05 17.15
N PHE A 259 2.73 -15.13 16.45
CA PHE A 259 1.71 -15.45 15.47
C PHE A 259 2.28 -16.31 14.33
N SER A 260 3.43 -15.95 13.76
CA SER A 260 4.12 -16.72 12.71
C SER A 260 4.48 -18.13 13.17
N LYS A 261 4.95 -18.29 14.42
CA LYS A 261 5.30 -19.61 14.99
C LYS A 261 4.08 -20.53 15.06
N VAL A 262 2.95 -20.02 15.56
CA VAL A 262 1.71 -20.82 15.62
C VAL A 262 1.19 -21.13 14.22
N MET A 263 1.23 -20.19 13.29
CA MET A 263 0.86 -20.43 11.89
C MET A 263 1.74 -21.51 11.24
N LEU A 264 3.06 -21.48 11.46
CA LEU A 264 3.97 -22.49 10.95
C LEU A 264 3.71 -23.88 11.56
N GLU A 265 3.43 -23.97 12.86
CA GLU A 265 3.10 -25.22 13.52
C GLU A 265 1.84 -25.84 12.90
N LEU A 266 0.78 -25.05 12.73
CA LEU A 266 -0.49 -25.49 12.13
C LEU A 266 -0.31 -25.89 10.67
N ASP A 267 0.39 -25.08 9.87
CA ASP A 267 0.73 -25.40 8.47
C ASP A 267 1.53 -26.70 8.36
N THR A 268 2.46 -26.94 9.29
CA THR A 268 3.24 -28.20 9.34
C THR A 268 2.34 -29.40 9.63
N LYS A 269 1.42 -29.31 10.60
CA LYS A 269 0.44 -30.38 10.88
C LYS A 269 -0.43 -30.67 9.66
N ILE A 270 -0.87 -29.62 8.96
CA ILE A 270 -1.67 -29.72 7.73
C ILE A 270 -0.88 -30.44 6.64
N LYS A 271 0.34 -29.99 6.33
CA LYS A 271 1.22 -30.59 5.32
C LYS A 271 1.56 -32.05 5.63
N ASN A 272 1.77 -32.37 6.90
CA ASN A 272 2.05 -33.74 7.36
C ASN A 272 0.79 -34.60 7.51
N LYS A 273 -0.40 -34.09 7.16
CA LYS A 273 -1.69 -34.80 7.27
C LYS A 273 -2.01 -35.30 8.70
N THR A 274 -1.55 -34.54 9.70
CA THR A 274 -1.79 -34.82 11.14
C THR A 274 -2.72 -33.78 11.78
N ALA A 275 -3.20 -32.80 11.01
CA ALA A 275 -4.10 -31.76 11.48
C ALA A 275 -5.47 -32.32 11.88
N THR A 276 -5.93 -31.92 13.06
CA THR A 276 -7.30 -32.13 13.54
C THR A 276 -8.25 -31.08 12.94
N PRO A 277 -9.58 -31.25 13.06
CA PRO A 277 -10.54 -30.22 12.65
C PRO A 277 -10.29 -28.87 13.35
N THR A 278 -9.85 -28.91 14.61
CA THR A 278 -9.46 -27.72 15.38
C THR A 278 -8.22 -27.06 14.79
N ASP A 279 -7.20 -27.82 14.38
CA ASP A 279 -6.00 -27.24 13.76
C ASP A 279 -6.35 -26.52 12.44
N TYR A 280 -7.17 -27.12 11.59
CA TYR A 280 -7.67 -26.46 10.38
C TYR A 280 -8.44 -25.17 10.69
N TYR A 281 -9.30 -25.22 11.71
CA TYR A 281 -10.06 -24.05 12.15
C TYR A 281 -9.16 -22.93 12.67
N LEU A 282 -8.18 -23.23 13.52
CA LEU A 282 -7.25 -22.24 14.07
C LEU A 282 -6.38 -21.63 12.96
N TYR A 283 -5.94 -22.44 11.99
CA TYR A 283 -5.18 -21.96 10.85
C TYR A 283 -6.00 -21.01 9.97
N ALA A 284 -7.25 -21.38 9.68
CA ALA A 284 -8.20 -20.54 8.95
C ALA A 284 -8.51 -19.23 9.70
N ASN A 285 -8.66 -19.28 11.03
CA ASN A 285 -8.80 -18.09 11.88
C ASN A 285 -7.58 -17.17 11.77
N GLY A 286 -6.36 -17.72 11.77
CA GLY A 286 -5.14 -16.95 11.59
C GLY A 286 -5.10 -16.24 10.23
N LEU A 287 -5.38 -16.96 9.15
CA LEU A 287 -5.47 -16.40 7.79
C LEU A 287 -6.53 -15.31 7.68
N TYR A 288 -7.71 -15.53 8.27
CA TYR A 288 -8.76 -14.51 8.33
C TYR A 288 -8.31 -13.29 9.15
N ASN A 289 -7.70 -13.51 10.31
CA ASN A 289 -7.36 -12.43 11.24
C ASN A 289 -6.18 -11.57 10.78
N LYS A 290 -5.29 -12.07 9.92
CA LYS A 290 -4.28 -11.25 9.25
C LYS A 290 -4.81 -10.44 8.06
N SER A 291 -5.99 -10.77 7.54
CA SER A 291 -6.62 -10.03 6.43
C SER A 291 -7.11 -8.65 6.88
N TRP A 292 -7.52 -7.81 5.92
CA TRP A 292 -8.17 -6.54 6.22
C TRP A 292 -9.40 -6.71 7.11
N PHE A 293 -10.16 -7.80 7.00
CA PHE A 293 -11.38 -8.00 7.81
C PHE A 293 -11.11 -8.49 9.23
N GLY A 294 -9.87 -8.89 9.49
CA GLY A 294 -9.43 -9.54 10.70
C GLY A 294 -9.15 -8.62 11.88
N ASN A 295 -8.80 -9.24 13.01
CA ASN A 295 -8.42 -8.53 14.24
C ASN A 295 -6.91 -8.33 14.42
N PHE A 296 -6.08 -8.87 13.53
CA PHE A 296 -4.64 -8.64 13.52
C PHE A 296 -4.09 -8.33 12.10
N PRO A 297 -4.69 -7.37 11.38
CA PRO A 297 -4.31 -7.02 10.00
C PRO A 297 -2.83 -6.60 9.91
N MET A 298 -2.36 -5.87 10.92
CA MET A 298 -0.97 -5.39 11.02
C MET A 298 0.05 -6.52 11.07
N SER A 299 -0.37 -7.78 11.23
CA SER A 299 0.54 -8.92 11.07
C SER A 299 1.02 -9.14 9.62
N SER A 300 0.34 -8.54 8.63
CA SER A 300 0.67 -8.71 7.21
C SER A 300 0.65 -7.43 6.37
N VAL A 301 0.41 -6.26 7.01
CA VAL A 301 0.47 -4.94 6.36
C VAL A 301 1.11 -3.90 7.28
N SER A 302 1.65 -2.82 6.69
CA SER A 302 2.18 -1.66 7.43
C SER A 302 1.10 -0.70 7.94
N TYR A 303 -0.11 -0.77 7.38
CA TYR A 303 -1.23 0.08 7.75
C TYR A 303 -2.56 -0.53 7.33
N ARG A 304 -3.59 -0.38 8.16
CA ARG A 304 -4.98 -0.65 7.80
C ARG A 304 -5.81 0.62 7.89
N SER A 305 -6.39 1.02 6.76
CA SER A 305 -7.41 2.07 6.74
C SER A 305 -8.69 1.58 7.42
N VAL A 306 -9.32 2.46 8.21
CA VAL A 306 -10.70 2.26 8.70
C VAL A 306 -11.72 2.40 7.58
N TYR A 307 -11.37 3.09 6.49
CA TYR A 307 -12.19 3.23 5.29
C TYR A 307 -11.84 2.14 4.29
N PHE A 308 -12.86 1.36 3.90
CA PHE A 308 -12.74 0.23 2.98
C PHE A 308 -12.21 0.65 1.60
N ASP A 309 -12.68 1.79 1.08
CA ASP A 309 -12.35 2.29 -0.28
C ASP A 309 -10.88 2.72 -0.47
N ALA A 310 -10.13 2.90 0.62
CA ALA A 310 -8.71 3.28 0.54
C ALA A 310 -7.79 2.11 0.18
N GLN A 311 -8.31 0.88 0.08
CA GLN A 311 -7.50 -0.33 -0.08
C GLN A 311 -7.78 -0.98 -1.46
N LYS A 312 -7.02 -0.54 -2.47
CA LYS A 312 -7.03 -1.14 -3.82
C LYS A 312 -6.23 -2.46 -3.90
N ASP A 313 -5.60 -2.91 -2.80
CA ASP A 313 -4.81 -4.14 -2.80
C ASP A 313 -5.70 -5.37 -2.58
N LYS A 314 -5.85 -6.17 -3.63
CA LYS A 314 -6.65 -7.40 -3.60
C LYS A 314 -6.09 -8.46 -2.64
N LYS A 315 -4.78 -8.46 -2.36
CA LYS A 315 -4.15 -9.52 -1.56
C LYS A 315 -4.65 -9.55 -0.12
N VAL A 316 -4.86 -8.39 0.49
CA VAL A 316 -5.30 -8.28 1.90
C VAL A 316 -6.81 -8.43 2.06
N LEU A 317 -7.54 -8.37 0.94
CA LEU A 317 -8.98 -8.62 0.86
C LEU A 317 -9.29 -10.07 0.46
N ASP A 318 -8.30 -10.84 0.00
CA ASP A 318 -8.46 -12.21 -0.42
C ASP A 318 -8.64 -13.14 0.79
N LEU A 319 -9.82 -13.77 0.87
CA LEU A 319 -10.20 -14.71 1.91
C LEU A 319 -10.24 -16.16 1.42
N SER A 320 -9.77 -16.43 0.20
CA SER A 320 -9.87 -17.76 -0.45
C SER A 320 -9.17 -18.86 0.34
N GLU A 321 -7.94 -18.65 0.80
CA GLU A 321 -7.21 -19.62 1.62
C GLU A 321 -7.89 -19.82 2.98
N ALA A 322 -8.36 -18.75 3.64
CA ALA A 322 -9.10 -18.90 4.90
C ALA A 322 -10.37 -19.75 4.69
N LYS A 323 -11.14 -19.46 3.65
CA LYS A 323 -12.37 -20.20 3.27
C LYS A 323 -12.10 -21.67 2.99
N LYS A 324 -11.02 -21.98 2.26
CA LYS A 324 -10.56 -23.34 1.99
C LYS A 324 -10.32 -24.11 3.29
N TYR A 325 -9.54 -23.56 4.22
CA TYR A 325 -9.23 -24.27 5.47
C TYR A 325 -10.40 -24.34 6.45
N TYR A 326 -11.29 -23.35 6.49
CA TYR A 326 -12.57 -23.51 7.19
C TYR A 326 -13.42 -24.63 6.60
N THR A 327 -13.48 -24.75 5.27
CA THR A 327 -14.22 -25.84 4.61
C THR A 327 -13.61 -27.20 4.97
N MET A 328 -12.28 -27.31 5.02
CA MET A 328 -11.60 -28.52 5.49
C MET A 328 -11.92 -28.83 6.95
N ALA A 329 -11.92 -27.81 7.83
CA ALA A 329 -12.31 -27.97 9.23
C ALA A 329 -13.75 -28.46 9.37
N LEU A 330 -14.68 -27.89 8.60
CA LEU A 330 -16.11 -28.25 8.62
C LEU A 330 -16.33 -29.70 8.21
N ASN A 331 -15.68 -30.12 7.11
CA ASN A 331 -15.82 -31.45 6.53
C ASN A 331 -15.18 -32.54 7.41
N SER A 332 -14.13 -32.19 8.16
CA SER A 332 -13.42 -33.14 9.03
C SER A 332 -13.98 -33.20 10.45
N SER A 333 -14.78 -32.20 10.87
CA SER A 333 -15.36 -32.18 12.21
C SER A 333 -16.56 -33.13 12.34
N SER A 334 -16.69 -33.78 13.48
CA SER A 334 -17.95 -34.38 13.96
C SER A 334 -18.58 -33.59 15.11
N ASP A 335 -17.83 -32.67 15.74
CA ASP A 335 -18.29 -31.84 16.84
C ASP A 335 -19.21 -30.72 16.33
N ARG A 336 -20.47 -30.77 16.76
CA ARG A 336 -21.52 -29.83 16.36
C ARG A 336 -21.28 -28.41 16.86
N GLU A 337 -20.66 -28.22 18.01
CA GLU A 337 -20.28 -26.88 18.50
C GLU A 337 -19.18 -26.28 17.63
N LEU A 338 -18.17 -27.08 17.29
CA LEU A 338 -17.13 -26.65 16.37
C LEU A 338 -17.69 -26.37 14.97
N LYS A 339 -18.61 -27.20 14.46
CA LYS A 339 -19.30 -26.95 13.18
C LYS A 339 -20.08 -25.64 13.18
N ALA A 340 -20.84 -25.34 14.25
CA ALA A 340 -21.51 -24.05 14.41
C ALA A 340 -20.49 -22.90 14.36
N THR A 341 -19.35 -23.06 15.03
CA THR A 341 -18.29 -22.05 15.02
C THR A 341 -17.73 -21.81 13.61
N ILE A 342 -17.43 -22.88 12.87
CA ILE A 342 -16.84 -22.81 11.52
C ILE A 342 -17.82 -22.24 10.50
N GLU A 343 -19.07 -22.72 10.49
CA GLU A 343 -20.12 -22.24 9.57
C GLU A 343 -20.38 -20.75 9.75
N TYR A 344 -20.34 -20.25 10.99
CA TYR A 344 -20.44 -18.83 11.25
C TYR A 344 -19.28 -18.02 10.64
N GLN A 345 -18.04 -18.53 10.71
CA GLN A 345 -16.90 -17.85 10.06
C GLN A 345 -17.03 -17.88 8.53
N LEU A 346 -17.53 -18.98 7.94
CA LEU A 346 -17.81 -19.07 6.51
C LEU A 346 -18.90 -18.07 6.08
N LEU A 347 -19.96 -17.89 6.88
CA LEU A 347 -20.96 -16.84 6.66
C LEU A 347 -20.34 -15.44 6.71
N LYS A 348 -19.45 -15.17 7.67
CA LYS A 348 -18.71 -13.90 7.74
C LYS A 348 -17.85 -13.67 6.49
N ILE A 349 -17.14 -14.69 6.01
CA ILE A 349 -16.37 -14.59 4.76
C ILE A 349 -17.31 -14.24 3.60
N LYS A 350 -18.43 -14.96 3.45
CA LYS A 350 -19.39 -14.70 2.37
C LYS A 350 -19.95 -13.27 2.42
N TYR A 351 -20.22 -12.76 3.62
CA TYR A 351 -20.59 -11.36 3.82
C TYR A 351 -19.48 -10.38 3.39
N ASN A 352 -18.24 -10.61 3.82
CA ASN A 352 -17.11 -9.74 3.47
C ASN A 352 -16.80 -9.75 1.96
N GLU A 353 -16.86 -10.92 1.32
CA GLU A 353 -16.75 -11.05 -0.14
C GLU A 353 -17.82 -10.19 -0.82
N PHE A 354 -19.09 -10.34 -0.41
CA PHE A 354 -20.19 -9.53 -0.92
C PHE A 354 -19.93 -8.01 -0.74
N ALA A 355 -19.57 -7.57 0.47
CA ALA A 355 -19.36 -6.16 0.80
C ALA A 355 -18.27 -5.56 -0.09
N SER A 356 -17.20 -6.33 -0.31
CA SER A 356 -16.10 -5.96 -1.18
C SER A 356 -16.54 -5.73 -2.63
N TYR A 357 -17.44 -6.56 -3.15
CA TYR A 357 -17.96 -6.41 -4.52
C TYR A 357 -18.92 -5.23 -4.67
N SER A 358 -19.75 -4.92 -3.66
CA SER A 358 -20.68 -3.77 -3.76
C SER A 358 -19.98 -2.42 -3.89
N HIS A 359 -18.81 -2.25 -3.25
CA HIS A 359 -18.02 -1.01 -3.32
C HIS A 359 -17.36 -0.78 -4.67
N THR A 360 -17.20 -1.81 -5.51
CA THR A 360 -16.69 -1.62 -6.88
C THR A 360 -17.70 -0.95 -7.82
N THR A 361 -18.94 -0.74 -7.39
CA THR A 361 -20.03 -0.22 -8.24
C THR A 361 -20.65 1.11 -7.78
N SER A 362 -20.20 1.72 -6.66
CA SER A 362 -20.90 2.85 -6.03
C SER A 362 -20.11 4.16 -6.01
N TYR A 363 -19.46 4.54 -7.11
CA TYR A 363 -19.00 5.92 -7.27
C TYR A 363 -20.14 6.90 -7.62
N ASP A 364 -21.35 6.38 -7.93
CA ASP A 364 -22.51 7.19 -8.35
C ASP A 364 -23.52 7.52 -7.24
N SER A 365 -23.44 6.94 -6.03
CA SER A 365 -24.51 7.10 -5.03
C SER A 365 -24.23 8.09 -3.90
N GLY A 366 -23.07 8.76 -3.85
CA GLY A 366 -22.80 9.81 -2.86
C GLY A 366 -22.79 9.35 -1.38
N TYR A 367 -22.88 8.04 -1.11
CA TYR A 367 -22.79 7.49 0.24
C TYR A 367 -21.32 7.24 0.60
N SER A 368 -20.67 8.29 1.11
CA SER A 368 -19.46 8.12 1.89
C SER A 368 -19.81 7.30 3.14
N TYR A 369 -19.19 6.12 3.29
CA TYR A 369 -19.24 5.36 4.53
C TYR A 369 -18.42 6.10 5.61
N SER A 370 -18.97 7.19 6.13
CA SER A 370 -18.40 7.92 7.26
C SER A 370 -18.78 7.23 8.56
N SER A 371 -17.95 6.27 8.99
CA SER A 371 -17.59 5.97 10.38
C SER A 371 -18.60 6.33 11.49
N SER A 372 -19.81 5.79 11.40
CA SER A 372 -20.67 5.54 12.55
C SER A 372 -21.11 4.09 12.41
N TYR A 373 -20.61 3.21 13.28
CA TYR A 373 -20.83 1.76 13.18
C TYR A 373 -22.30 1.31 13.32
N TRP A 374 -23.26 2.25 13.34
CA TRP A 374 -24.70 2.06 13.49
C TRP A 374 -25.51 3.25 12.95
N ASP A 375 -25.08 3.89 11.86
CA ASP A 375 -25.95 4.89 11.20
C ASP A 375 -27.01 4.24 10.30
N ASP A 376 -27.99 5.05 9.90
CA ASP A 376 -29.02 4.64 8.95
C ASP A 376 -28.43 4.16 7.62
N GLY A 377 -27.24 4.64 7.23
CA GLY A 377 -26.52 4.20 6.03
C GLY A 377 -26.06 2.75 6.08
N PHE A 378 -25.53 2.29 7.22
CA PHE A 378 -25.16 0.89 7.44
C PHE A 378 -26.37 -0.03 7.40
N VAL A 379 -27.47 0.34 8.08
CA VAL A 379 -28.71 -0.45 8.09
C VAL A 379 -29.35 -0.51 6.70
N GLN A 380 -29.41 0.60 5.98
CA GLN A 380 -29.94 0.63 4.61
C GLN A 380 -29.08 -0.17 3.65
N SER A 381 -27.76 -0.15 3.84
CA SER A 381 -26.87 -1.01 3.09
C SER A 381 -27.15 -2.47 3.38
N LEU A 382 -27.19 -2.91 4.65
CA LEU A 382 -27.53 -4.30 5.00
C LEU A 382 -28.85 -4.75 4.37
N LYS A 383 -29.87 -3.87 4.33
CA LYS A 383 -31.15 -4.14 3.64
C LYS A 383 -30.99 -4.27 2.12
N SER A 384 -30.27 -3.35 1.47
CA SER A 384 -29.99 -3.39 0.04
C SER A 384 -29.25 -4.68 -0.35
N ILE A 385 -28.31 -5.08 0.48
CA ILE A 385 -27.53 -6.31 0.33
C ILE A 385 -28.42 -7.54 0.49
N ALA A 386 -29.28 -7.56 1.51
CA ALA A 386 -30.25 -8.64 1.73
C ALA A 386 -31.19 -8.83 0.53
N GLN A 387 -31.63 -7.73 -0.09
CA GLN A 387 -32.46 -7.77 -1.29
C GLN A 387 -31.68 -8.29 -2.51
N LYS A 388 -30.43 -7.85 -2.69
CA LYS A 388 -29.60 -8.21 -3.84
C LYS A 388 -29.08 -9.66 -3.76
N TYR A 389 -29.00 -10.25 -2.57
CA TYR A 389 -28.42 -11.58 -2.34
C TYR A 389 -29.34 -12.50 -1.51
N PRO A 390 -30.51 -12.92 -2.03
CA PRO A 390 -31.47 -13.76 -1.30
C PRO A 390 -30.87 -15.11 -0.87
N ALA A 391 -29.89 -15.62 -1.61
CA ALA A 391 -29.16 -16.83 -1.24
C ALA A 391 -28.40 -16.68 0.09
N PHE A 392 -27.91 -15.49 0.43
CA PHE A 392 -27.23 -15.26 1.72
C PHE A 392 -28.23 -15.30 2.88
N LYS A 393 -29.43 -14.73 2.72
CA LYS A 393 -30.52 -14.88 3.70
C LYS A 393 -30.89 -16.35 3.94
N ALA A 394 -30.94 -17.15 2.87
CA ALA A 394 -31.17 -18.59 2.99
C ALA A 394 -30.06 -19.31 3.79
N ASP A 395 -28.79 -18.91 3.62
CA ASP A 395 -27.68 -19.45 4.40
C ASP A 395 -27.74 -19.07 5.88
N VAL A 396 -28.12 -17.81 6.19
CA VAL A 396 -28.33 -17.33 7.57
C VAL A 396 -29.45 -18.14 8.25
N ASN A 397 -30.59 -18.31 7.57
CA ASN A 397 -31.71 -19.11 8.08
C ASN A 397 -31.33 -20.59 8.29
N ARG A 398 -30.54 -21.16 7.37
CA ARG A 398 -30.02 -22.52 7.51
C ARG A 398 -29.15 -22.65 8.75
N TYR A 399 -28.21 -21.72 8.94
CA TYR A 399 -27.35 -21.70 10.12
C TYR A 399 -28.16 -21.62 11.41
N GLU A 400 -29.12 -20.70 11.49
CA GLU A 400 -29.98 -20.55 12.65
C GLU A 400 -30.75 -21.85 12.93
N THR A 401 -31.38 -22.43 11.92
CA THR A 401 -32.14 -23.68 12.06
C THR A 401 -31.25 -24.82 12.55
N GLN A 402 -30.04 -24.95 12.01
CA GLN A 402 -29.12 -26.06 12.30
C GLN A 402 -28.42 -25.94 13.65
N TYR A 403 -28.17 -24.71 14.14
CA TYR A 403 -27.27 -24.48 15.27
C TYR A 403 -27.86 -23.64 16.41
N LYS A 404 -29.14 -23.22 16.37
CA LYS A 404 -29.81 -22.46 17.45
C LYS A 404 -29.77 -23.10 18.84
N ASP A 405 -29.53 -24.39 18.93
CA ASP A 405 -29.42 -25.15 20.18
C ASP A 405 -27.99 -25.25 20.72
N THR A 406 -26.98 -25.05 19.86
CA THR A 406 -25.56 -24.97 20.27
C THR A 406 -25.28 -23.70 21.08
N ASN A 407 -24.33 -23.77 21.99
CA ASN A 407 -23.87 -22.62 22.78
C ASN A 407 -23.32 -21.52 21.86
N TYR A 408 -22.52 -21.90 20.86
CA TYR A 408 -21.99 -20.93 19.91
C TYR A 408 -23.08 -20.32 19.03
N GLY A 409 -24.01 -21.13 18.50
CA GLY A 409 -25.13 -20.66 17.68
C GLY A 409 -26.05 -19.70 18.42
N LYS A 410 -26.42 -20.01 19.67
CA LYS A 410 -27.19 -19.10 20.55
C LYS A 410 -26.50 -17.75 20.69
N LYS A 411 -25.19 -17.76 20.94
CA LYS A 411 -24.40 -16.54 21.08
C LYS A 411 -24.33 -15.76 19.75
N ALA A 412 -24.09 -16.45 18.64
CA ALA A 412 -23.98 -15.85 17.31
C ALA A 412 -25.29 -15.15 16.88
N ILE A 413 -26.43 -15.83 17.04
CA ILE A 413 -27.76 -15.30 16.71
C ILE A 413 -28.08 -14.07 17.58
N LYS A 414 -27.72 -14.09 18.87
CA LYS A 414 -27.99 -12.99 19.80
C LYS A 414 -27.11 -11.76 19.55
N GLU A 415 -25.81 -11.98 19.33
CA GLU A 415 -24.80 -10.91 19.35
C GLU A 415 -24.48 -10.32 17.97
N CYS A 416 -24.70 -11.06 16.87
CA CYS A 416 -24.29 -10.61 15.55
C CYS A 416 -25.33 -9.67 14.91
N ALA A 417 -24.89 -8.45 14.58
CA ALA A 417 -25.72 -7.46 13.88
C ALA A 417 -26.29 -8.00 12.56
N THR A 418 -25.49 -8.72 11.77
CA THR A 418 -25.90 -9.29 10.48
C THR A 418 -27.09 -10.25 10.63
N PHE A 419 -27.14 -11.06 11.68
CA PHE A 419 -28.26 -11.96 11.96
C PHE A 419 -29.56 -11.23 12.35
N ARG A 420 -29.51 -9.94 12.72
CA ARG A 420 -30.72 -9.15 13.03
C ARG A 420 -31.41 -8.60 11.79
N TYR A 421 -30.71 -8.52 10.66
CA TYR A 421 -31.18 -7.84 9.45
C TYR A 421 -31.40 -8.76 8.25
N PHE A 422 -30.87 -9.99 8.28
CA PHE A 422 -31.13 -11.05 7.30
C PHE A 422 -32.02 -12.09 7.94
#